data_AF-A0A2V8A954-F1
#
_entry.id   AF-A0A2V8A954-F1
#
_cell.length_a   1.000
_cell.length_b   1.000
_cell.length_c   1.000
_cell.angle_alpha   90.00
_cell.angle_beta   90.00
_cell.angle_gamma   90.00
#
_symmetry.space_group_name_H-M   'P 1'
#
loop_
_entity.id
_entity.type
_entity.pdbx_description
1 polymer ?
#
loop_
_entity_poly.entity_id
_entity_poly.type
_entity_poly.pdbx_seq_one_letter_code
_entity_poly.pdbx_strand_id
1 'polypeptide(L)'
;MSVILVHTDRFAEHQTPPGHPERPERAEVFDAVANRWRRKGTEIVAPRAATDEQLARVHDPDYIRRISETTGRAVALDPDTFTSPESYEIARSTRSSA
;
A
#
# COMPACT_ATOMS: atom_id res chain seq x y z
N MET A 1 -25.96 -8.50 -6.02
CA MET A 1 -24.55 -8.28 -6.41
C MET A 1 -23.76 -8.12 -5.11
N SER A 2 -22.91 -9.09 -4.76
CA SER A 2 -22.06 -9.00 -3.57
C SER A 2 -20.84 -8.14 -3.89
N VAL A 3 -20.45 -7.28 -2.95
CA VAL A 3 -19.25 -6.46 -3.04
C VAL A 3 -18.32 -6.91 -1.91
N ILE A 4 -17.06 -7.15 -2.25
CA ILE A 4 -15.98 -7.38 -1.29
C ILE A 4 -15.13 -6.11 -1.25
N LEU A 5 -14.83 -5.62 -0.05
CA LEU A 5 -13.92 -4.50 0.13
C LEU A 5 -12.51 -5.02 0.48
N VAL A 6 -11.51 -4.65 -0.30
CA VAL A 6 -10.11 -4.99 0.00
C VAL A 6 -9.49 -3.82 0.77
N HIS A 7 -9.05 -4.07 2.01
CA HIS A 7 -8.56 -3.01 2.88
C HIS A 7 -7.70 -3.55 4.03
N THR A 8 -6.70 -2.77 4.43
CA THR A 8 -5.90 -2.94 5.65
C THR A 8 -5.55 -1.57 6.21
N ASP A 9 -5.54 -1.47 7.54
CA ASP A 9 -5.09 -0.33 8.33
C ASP A 9 -3.59 -0.03 8.15
N ARG A 10 -2.79 -1.06 7.81
CA ARG A 10 -1.35 -0.91 7.52
C ARG A 10 -1.03 0.04 6.38
N PHE A 11 -2.00 0.41 5.54
CA PHE A 11 -1.77 1.44 4.51
C PHE A 11 -1.38 2.80 5.10
N ALA A 12 -1.77 3.10 6.33
CA ALA A 12 -1.37 4.32 7.03
C ALA A 12 0.11 4.32 7.46
N GLU A 13 0.80 3.17 7.43
CA GLU A 13 2.24 3.07 7.74
C GLU A 13 3.11 3.62 6.59
N HIS A 14 2.53 3.89 5.40
CA HIS A 14 3.23 4.59 4.33
C HIS A 14 3.25 6.09 4.64
N GLN A 15 4.44 6.61 4.90
CA GLN A 15 4.63 8.00 5.29
C GLN A 15 5.39 8.76 4.21
N THR A 16 4.91 9.96 3.92
CA THR A 16 5.54 10.92 3.03
C THR A 16 5.97 12.16 3.81
N PRO A 17 6.84 13.02 3.23
CA PRO A 17 7.26 14.24 3.89
C PRO A 17 6.08 15.20 4.22
N PRO A 18 6.20 16.00 5.29
CA PRO A 18 5.19 17.00 5.62
C PRO A 18 4.88 17.94 4.44
N GLY A 19 3.60 18.15 4.16
CA GLY A 19 3.14 19.01 3.05
C GLY A 19 2.99 18.29 1.70
N HIS A 20 3.42 17.03 1.59
CA HIS A 20 3.12 16.20 0.42
C HIS A 20 1.60 15.97 0.30
N PRO A 21 1.01 15.88 -0.91
CA PRO A 21 -0.44 15.64 -1.06
C PRO A 21 -0.88 14.20 -0.77
N GLU A 22 -0.01 13.22 -1.03
CA GLU A 22 -0.21 11.83 -0.62
C GLU A 22 0.16 11.76 0.87
N ARG A 23 -0.81 11.85 1.78
CA ARG A 23 -0.59 11.88 3.24
C ARG A 23 -1.30 10.73 3.95
N PRO A 24 -0.80 10.27 5.12
CA PRO A 24 -1.42 9.21 5.90
C PRO A 24 -2.89 9.47 6.26
N GLU A 25 -3.31 10.73 6.44
CA GLU A 25 -4.70 11.05 6.78
C GLU A 25 -5.69 10.59 5.68
N ARG A 26 -5.23 10.43 4.43
CA ARG A 26 -6.05 9.83 3.37
C ARG A 26 -6.35 8.37 3.67
N ALA A 27 -5.37 7.60 4.18
CA ALA A 27 -5.56 6.21 4.58
C ALA A 27 -6.52 6.11 5.78
N GLU A 28 -6.39 6.99 6.77
CA GLU A 28 -7.30 7.04 7.93
C GLU A 28 -8.77 7.28 7.53
N VAL A 29 -9.01 8.13 6.52
CA VAL A 29 -10.37 8.30 5.97
C VAL A 29 -10.88 6.98 5.37
N PHE A 30 -10.03 6.23 4.66
CA PHE A 30 -10.41 4.93 4.12
C PHE A 30 -10.63 3.88 5.22
N ASP A 31 -9.90 3.92 6.33
CA ASP A 31 -10.15 3.08 7.51
C ASP A 31 -11.55 3.34 8.08
N ALA A 32 -11.93 4.62 8.20
CA ALA A 32 -13.27 5.00 8.67
C ALA A 32 -14.37 4.53 7.71
N VAL A 33 -14.14 4.63 6.39
CA VAL A 33 -15.05 4.11 5.37
C VAL A 33 -15.16 2.59 5.48
N ALA A 34 -14.05 1.86 5.53
CA ALA A 34 -14.04 0.41 5.65
C ALA A 34 -14.80 -0.05 6.91
N ASN A 35 -14.57 0.61 8.05
CA ASN A 35 -15.32 0.35 9.28
C ASN A 35 -16.83 0.59 9.15
N ARG A 36 -17.26 1.54 8.31
CA ARG A 36 -18.69 1.76 8.02
C ARG A 36 -19.28 0.62 7.18
N TRP A 37 -18.54 0.09 6.20
CA TRP A 37 -18.97 -1.05 5.38
C TRP A 37 -18.98 -2.36 6.20
N ARG A 38 -17.99 -2.56 7.07
CA ARG A 38 -17.94 -3.69 8.01
C ARG A 38 -19.20 -3.77 8.86
N ARG A 39 -19.63 -2.63 9.42
CA ARG A 39 -20.86 -2.52 10.23
C ARG A 39 -22.15 -2.80 9.44
N LYS A 40 -22.10 -2.69 8.11
CA LYS A 40 -23.22 -3.06 7.22
C LYS A 40 -23.19 -4.53 6.78
N GLY A 41 -22.25 -5.33 7.32
CA GLY A 41 -22.10 -6.75 6.97
C GLY A 41 -21.38 -6.98 5.64
N THR A 42 -20.64 -6.00 5.13
CA THR A 42 -19.80 -6.18 3.93
C THR A 42 -18.55 -6.96 4.31
N GLU A 43 -18.22 -7.96 3.49
CA GLU A 43 -16.98 -8.70 3.62
C GLU A 43 -15.79 -7.77 3.35
N ILE A 44 -14.86 -7.73 4.30
CA ILE A 44 -13.61 -6.99 4.18
C ILE A 44 -12.46 -7.98 4.24
N VAL A 45 -11.63 -8.00 3.21
CA VAL A 45 -10.46 -8.87 3.13
C VAL A 45 -9.20 -8.02 3.10
N ALA A 46 -8.17 -8.46 3.83
CA ALA A 46 -6.85 -7.88 3.69
C ALA A 46 -6.26 -8.26 2.32
N PRO A 47 -5.58 -7.33 1.63
CA PRO A 47 -4.83 -7.68 0.43
C PRO A 47 -3.72 -8.67 0.76
N ARG A 48 -3.33 -9.48 -0.23
CA ARG A 48 -2.21 -10.41 -0.11
C ARG A 48 -0.97 -9.74 -0.68
N ALA A 49 0.17 -9.88 0.01
CA ALA A 49 1.44 -9.43 -0.52
C ALA A 49 1.73 -10.09 -1.88
N ALA A 50 2.07 -9.29 -2.88
CA ALA A 50 2.50 -9.77 -4.18
C ALA A 50 3.81 -10.55 -4.05
N THR A 51 3.95 -11.64 -4.81
CA THR A 51 5.23 -12.38 -4.92
C THR A 51 6.17 -11.69 -5.91
N ASP A 52 7.46 -11.99 -5.85
CA ASP A 52 8.44 -11.44 -6.81
C ASP A 52 8.09 -11.84 -8.24
N GLU A 53 7.62 -13.08 -8.45
CA GLU A 53 7.18 -13.55 -9.76
C GLU A 53 5.94 -12.80 -10.26
N GLN A 54 5.08 -12.33 -9.37
CA GLN A 54 3.92 -11.51 -9.75
C GLN A 54 4.34 -10.09 -10.12
N LEU A 55 5.24 -9.49 -9.35
CA LEU A 55 5.79 -8.16 -9.63
C LEU A 55 6.59 -8.17 -10.95
N ALA A 56 7.38 -9.23 -11.18
CA ALA A 56 8.23 -9.39 -12.36
C ALA A 56 7.45 -9.57 -13.67
N ARG A 57 6.12 -9.72 -13.63
CA ARG A 57 5.28 -9.72 -14.84
C ARG A 57 5.19 -8.33 -15.49
N VAL A 58 5.49 -7.27 -14.73
CA VAL A 58 5.38 -5.88 -15.19
C VAL A 58 6.68 -5.12 -14.94
N HIS A 59 7.34 -5.38 -13.81
CA HIS A 59 8.55 -4.66 -13.41
C HIS A 59 9.81 -5.46 -13.71
N ASP A 60 10.89 -4.77 -14.06
CA ASP A 60 12.21 -5.36 -14.17
C ASP A 60 12.69 -5.89 -12.80
N PRO A 61 13.30 -7.09 -12.71
CA PRO A 61 13.85 -7.60 -11.46
C PRO A 61 14.84 -6.66 -10.77
N ASP A 62 15.65 -5.90 -11.51
CA ASP A 62 16.55 -4.91 -10.95
C ASP A 62 15.81 -3.73 -10.34
N TYR A 63 14.67 -3.34 -10.91
CA TYR A 63 13.81 -2.32 -10.30
C TYR A 63 13.23 -2.83 -8.98
N ILE A 64 12.69 -4.06 -8.95
CA ILE A 64 12.14 -4.67 -7.73
C ILE A 64 13.21 -4.71 -6.63
N ARG A 65 14.44 -5.14 -6.98
CA ARG A 65 15.59 -5.14 -6.06
C ARG A 65 15.89 -3.74 -5.53
N ARG A 66 15.99 -2.73 -6.40
CA ARG A 66 16.26 -1.33 -5.98
C ARG A 66 15.21 -0.79 -5.02
N ILE A 67 13.93 -1.09 -5.24
CA ILE A 67 12.87 -0.67 -4.30
C ILE A 67 12.97 -1.47 -2.99
N SER A 68 13.28 -2.77 -3.03
CA SER A 68 13.46 -3.57 -1.82
C SER A 68 14.58 -3.03 -0.92
N GLU A 69 15.63 -2.44 -1.51
CA GLU A 69 16.74 -1.83 -0.79
C GLU A 69 16.30 -0.61 0.05
N THR A 70 15.16 0.02 -0.24
CA THR A 70 14.65 1.13 0.58
C THR A 70 14.01 0.68 1.89
N THR A 71 13.80 -0.63 2.09
CA THR A 71 13.23 -1.17 3.33
C THR A 71 14.00 -0.66 4.56
N GLY A 72 13.26 -0.22 5.58
CA GLY A 72 13.86 0.34 6.79
C GLY A 72 14.34 1.78 6.65
N ARG A 73 14.19 2.43 5.49
CA ARG A 73 14.72 3.77 5.21
C ARG A 73 13.68 4.67 4.54
N ALA A 74 13.74 5.95 4.89
CA ALA A 74 13.07 6.98 4.12
C ALA A 74 13.95 7.40 2.93
N VAL A 75 13.43 7.32 1.71
CA VAL A 75 14.19 7.61 0.48
C VAL A 75 13.32 8.44 -0.46
N ALA A 76 13.87 9.54 -0.98
CA ALA A 76 13.29 10.23 -2.13
C ALA A 76 13.73 9.49 -3.40
N LEU A 77 12.80 8.82 -4.08
CA LEU A 77 13.08 8.12 -5.34
C LEU A 77 13.22 9.12 -6.50
N ASP A 78 12.43 10.19 -6.45
CA ASP A 78 12.42 11.33 -7.37
C ASP A 78 11.82 12.56 -6.63
N PRO A 79 11.57 13.71 -7.30
CA PRO A 79 11.04 14.91 -6.64
C PRO A 79 9.64 14.78 -6.01
N ASP A 80 8.81 13.82 -6.42
CA ASP A 80 7.43 13.66 -5.95
C ASP A 80 7.09 12.25 -5.41
N THR A 81 8.06 11.34 -5.42
CA THR A 81 7.90 9.95 -4.96
C THR A 81 8.86 9.64 -3.83
N PHE A 82 8.29 9.26 -2.68
CA PHE A 82 9.02 8.98 -1.45
C PHE A 82 8.68 7.59 -0.92
N THR A 83 9.65 6.94 -0.30
CA THR A 83 9.44 5.77 0.54
C THR A 83 9.64 6.13 2.01
N SER A 84 8.90 5.48 2.89
CA SER A 84 9.12 5.29 4.32
C SER A 84 9.68 3.89 4.62
N PRO A 85 10.15 3.60 5.84
CA PRO A 85 10.70 2.30 6.22
C PRO A 85 9.82 1.08 5.86
N GLU A 86 8.50 1.22 5.98
CA GLU A 86 7.49 0.18 5.75
C GLU A 86 6.99 0.14 4.29
N SER A 87 7.34 1.13 3.47
CA SER A 87 6.73 1.34 2.15
C SER A 87 6.89 0.16 1.20
N TYR A 88 8.01 -0.55 1.23
CA TYR A 88 8.21 -1.70 0.37
C TYR A 88 7.20 -2.82 0.70
N GLU A 89 7.07 -3.18 1.97
CA GLU A 89 6.13 -4.20 2.45
C GLU A 89 4.68 -3.80 2.17
N ILE A 90 4.35 -2.52 2.38
CA ILE A 90 3.01 -1.97 2.13
C ILE A 90 2.69 -2.00 0.64
N ALA A 91 3.62 -1.55 -0.22
CA ALA A 91 3.44 -1.52 -1.66
C ALA A 91 3.15 -2.93 -2.21
N ARG A 92 3.86 -3.96 -1.72
CA ARG A 92 3.56 -5.35 -2.07
C ARG A 92 2.16 -5.77 -1.66
N SER A 93 1.65 -5.19 -0.58
CA SER A 93 0.31 -5.42 -0.04
C SER A 93 -0.76 -4.52 -0.67
N THR A 94 -0.48 -3.73 -1.71
CA THR A 94 -1.53 -2.96 -2.42
C THR A 94 -2.26 -3.76 -3.50
N ARG A 95 -1.72 -4.93 -3.89
CA ARG A 95 -2.33 -5.79 -4.90
C ARG A 95 -3.63 -6.42 -4.37
N SER A 96 -4.74 -6.13 -5.05
CA SER A 96 -5.97 -6.91 -4.93
C SER A 96 -5.92 -8.12 -5.87
N SER A 97 -6.68 -9.17 -5.53
CA SER A 97 -6.82 -10.36 -6.36
C SER A 97 -7.73 -10.07 -7.55
N ALA A 98 -7.28 -9.21 -8.46
CA ALA A 98 -7.83 -9.07 -9.82
C ALA A 98 -6.95 -9.85 -10.80
#